data_AF-A0A2N2SR34-F1
#
_entry.id   AF-A0A2N2SR34-F1
#
_cell.length_a   1.000
_cell.length_b   1.000
_cell.length_c   1.000
_cell.angle_alpha   90.00
_cell.angle_beta   90.00
_cell.angle_gamma   90.00
#
_symmetry.space_group_name_H-M   'P 1'
#
loop_
_entity.id
_entity.type
_entity.pdbx_description
1 polymer ?
#
loop_
_entity_poly.entity_id
_entity_poly.type
_entity_poly.pdbx_seq_one_letter_code
_entity_poly.pdbx_strand_id
1 'polypeptide(L)'
;MWGPNQSSWLMALLQVDTASGQSMYFLPMTLEWGDSDEEQIRAIGAATLARVRQQSQVGVLADAFSDEAFCRAMVESIGAGSVMACAHGKLCFIQTSAFARLAGDAIAKLPLVRSKFLSSNTVVMLGDSLFLKGYRNLRSGVNPEFELGRFLTEVARFANCVPVAGAIEYIADDGTSTCLALLQGYVANQGDGWTNTLDYLERYFGSQLAATAEPPADVHGAYLSLVHTLGTRTAELHKALATRTGDPAFDPETLAPGEFDGWKQRVHDDALATLALLEQHLTRFPPAALKNANILLEQRHRLLARIESCDMPAGPYLKTRYHGDYHLGQVLVSNNDFIIIDFEGEPARSM
;
A
#
# COMPACT_ATOMS: atom_id res chain seq x y z
N MET A 1 -22.55 15.92 -1.26
CA MET A 1 -22.33 16.29 -2.67
C MET A 1 -21.19 17.29 -2.67
N TRP A 2 -20.14 17.04 -3.44
CA TRP A 2 -18.94 17.85 -3.49
C TRP A 2 -18.68 18.30 -4.93
N GLY A 3 -18.29 19.56 -5.12
CA GLY A 3 -18.04 20.10 -6.45
C GLY A 3 -17.60 21.57 -6.43
N PRO A 4 -16.35 21.89 -6.74
CA PRO A 4 -15.96 23.21 -7.22
C PRO A 4 -16.47 23.39 -8.65
N ASN A 5 -17.10 24.53 -8.96
CA ASN A 5 -17.45 24.96 -10.32
C ASN A 5 -18.28 23.99 -11.18
N GLN A 6 -19.62 24.05 -11.05
CA GLN A 6 -20.65 23.43 -11.90
C GLN A 6 -20.71 21.88 -11.97
N SER A 7 -19.64 21.16 -11.66
CA SER A 7 -19.65 19.69 -11.52
C SER A 7 -20.11 19.27 -10.12
N SER A 8 -20.82 18.14 -10.02
CA SER A 8 -21.30 17.62 -8.74
C SER A 8 -20.99 16.14 -8.61
N TRP A 9 -20.17 15.78 -7.62
CA TRP A 9 -19.81 14.40 -7.30
C TRP A 9 -20.47 13.95 -5.99
N LEU A 10 -20.78 12.67 -5.93
CA LEU A 10 -21.30 12.03 -4.72
C LEU A 10 -20.20 11.16 -4.12
N MET A 11 -19.63 11.62 -3.01
CA MET A 11 -18.72 10.83 -2.17
C MET A 11 -19.57 9.83 -1.37
N ALA A 12 -19.63 8.57 -1.82
CA ALA A 12 -20.43 7.54 -1.16
C ALA A 12 -19.56 6.52 -0.42
N LEU A 13 -19.95 6.24 0.83
CA LEU A 13 -19.46 5.13 1.63
C LEU A 13 -20.55 4.07 1.66
N LEU A 14 -20.29 2.88 1.13
CA LEU A 14 -21.24 1.77 1.07
C LEU A 14 -20.87 0.72 2.09
N GLN A 15 -21.77 0.43 3.03
CA GLN A 15 -21.64 -0.72 3.90
C GLN A 15 -22.27 -1.94 3.24
N VAL A 16 -21.51 -3.03 3.19
CA VAL A 16 -21.95 -4.33 2.67
C VAL A 16 -21.96 -5.32 3.83
N ASP A 17 -23.15 -5.84 4.13
CA ASP A 17 -23.34 -6.85 5.16
C ASP A 17 -23.36 -8.25 4.51
N THR A 18 -22.50 -9.13 4.99
CA THR A 18 -22.38 -10.52 4.52
C THR A 18 -22.44 -11.49 5.69
N ALA A 19 -22.61 -12.78 5.43
CA ALA A 19 -22.53 -13.82 6.47
C ALA A 19 -21.16 -13.86 7.16
N SER A 20 -20.10 -13.39 6.49
CA SER A 20 -18.73 -13.28 7.01
C SER A 20 -18.45 -12.00 7.80
N GLY A 21 -19.39 -11.05 7.84
CA GLY A 21 -19.21 -9.78 8.53
C GLY A 21 -19.56 -8.57 7.67
N GLN A 22 -19.24 -7.39 8.21
CA GLN A 22 -19.50 -6.09 7.58
C GLN A 22 -18.22 -5.55 6.94
N SER A 23 -18.34 -4.91 5.78
CA SER A 23 -17.23 -4.21 5.12
C SER A 23 -17.71 -2.88 4.56
N MET A 24 -16.85 -1.87 4.61
CA MET A 24 -17.19 -0.53 4.11
C MET A 24 -16.38 -0.23 2.86
N TYR A 25 -17.04 0.28 1.82
CA TYR A 25 -16.42 0.59 0.54
C TYR A 25 -16.55 2.06 0.17
N PHE A 26 -15.47 2.64 -0.36
CA PHE A 26 -15.51 3.97 -0.96
C PHE A 26 -15.79 3.87 -2.46
N LEU A 27 -16.91 4.46 -2.89
CA LEU A 27 -17.30 4.55 -4.28
C LEU A 27 -17.77 5.97 -4.58
N PRO A 28 -16.85 6.89 -4.89
CA PRO A 28 -17.25 8.20 -5.35
C PRO A 28 -17.88 8.05 -6.74
N MET A 29 -18.98 8.78 -6.97
CA MET A 29 -19.73 8.69 -8.20
C MET A 29 -19.82 10.05 -8.89
N THR A 30 -19.66 10.03 -10.20
CA THR A 30 -19.91 11.18 -11.09
C THR A 30 -21.18 10.94 -11.89
N LEU A 31 -21.88 12.02 -12.22
CA LEU A 31 -23.11 12.00 -12.99
C LEU A 31 -22.93 12.84 -14.24
N GLU A 32 -22.91 12.18 -15.39
CA GLU A 32 -22.76 12.83 -16.69
C GLU A 32 -24.06 12.72 -17.48
N TRP A 33 -24.62 13.85 -17.89
CA TRP A 33 -25.87 13.91 -18.67
C TRP A 33 -25.56 13.88 -20.15
N GLY A 34 -26.37 13.18 -20.95
CA GLY A 34 -26.13 12.89 -22.37
C GLY A 34 -26.01 14.07 -23.33
N ASP A 35 -26.16 15.31 -22.86
CA ASP A 35 -25.84 16.53 -23.60
C ASP A 35 -24.33 16.90 -23.49
N SER A 36 -23.55 16.17 -22.67
CA SER A 36 -22.09 16.27 -22.54
C SER A 36 -21.36 15.68 -23.75
N ASP A 37 -20.14 16.15 -24.03
CA ASP A 37 -19.27 15.66 -25.12
C ASP A 37 -19.29 14.12 -25.22
N GLU A 38 -19.60 13.57 -26.41
CA GLU A 38 -19.62 12.12 -26.65
C GLU A 38 -18.28 11.44 -26.29
N GLU A 39 -17.18 12.19 -26.38
CA GLU A 39 -15.84 11.76 -25.94
C GLU A 39 -15.76 11.54 -24.43
N GLN A 40 -16.38 12.41 -23.63
CA GLN A 40 -16.40 12.30 -22.17
C GLN A 40 -17.20 11.06 -21.73
N ILE A 41 -18.38 10.84 -22.32
CA ILE A 41 -19.19 9.64 -22.06
C ILE A 41 -18.44 8.36 -22.47
N ARG A 42 -17.70 8.38 -23.58
CA ARG A 42 -16.89 7.25 -24.02
C ARG A 42 -15.72 6.99 -23.06
N ALA A 43 -15.09 8.02 -22.49
CA ALA A 43 -13.97 7.89 -21.56
C ALA A 43 -14.36 7.21 -20.23
N ILE A 44 -15.54 7.52 -19.70
CA ILE A 44 -16.12 6.87 -18.50
C ILE A 44 -16.90 5.57 -18.80
N GLY A 45 -17.03 5.18 -20.07
CA GLY A 45 -17.83 4.02 -20.47
C GLY A 45 -17.44 2.70 -19.77
N ALA A 46 -16.13 2.45 -19.60
CA ALA A 46 -15.64 1.26 -18.89
C ALA A 46 -15.88 1.29 -17.37
N ALA A 47 -16.19 2.46 -16.82
CA ALA A 47 -16.42 2.72 -15.40
C ALA A 47 -17.90 3.03 -15.08
N THR A 48 -18.79 2.78 -16.06
CA THR A 48 -20.23 3.00 -15.91
C THR A 48 -20.83 1.99 -14.95
N LEU A 49 -21.52 2.51 -13.93
CA LEU A 49 -22.26 1.70 -12.95
C LEU A 49 -23.71 1.51 -13.39
N ALA A 50 -24.35 2.58 -13.85
CA ALA A 50 -25.75 2.56 -14.26
C ALA A 50 -26.09 3.68 -15.25
N ARG A 51 -27.14 3.47 -16.05
CA ARG A 51 -27.79 4.56 -16.79
C ARG A 51 -28.83 5.23 -15.89
N VAL A 52 -28.84 6.56 -15.88
CA VAL A 52 -29.79 7.35 -15.12
C VAL A 52 -30.69 8.15 -16.06
N ARG A 53 -31.84 8.59 -15.55
CA ARG A 53 -32.73 9.49 -16.28
C ARG A 53 -33.33 10.50 -15.31
N GLN A 54 -33.28 11.77 -15.68
CA GLN A 54 -34.00 12.85 -15.01
C GLN A 54 -34.87 13.54 -16.05
N GLN A 55 -36.18 13.37 -15.94
CA GLN A 55 -37.15 13.86 -16.94
C GLN A 55 -36.81 13.36 -18.35
N SER A 56 -36.54 14.27 -19.30
CA SER A 56 -36.14 13.95 -20.67
C SER A 56 -34.63 13.72 -20.84
N GLN A 57 -33.81 14.05 -19.83
CA GLN A 57 -32.37 13.88 -19.89
C GLN A 57 -31.97 12.47 -19.46
N VAL A 58 -31.21 11.80 -20.32
CA VAL A 58 -30.58 10.50 -20.03
C VAL A 58 -29.13 10.76 -19.69
N GLY A 59 -28.62 10.15 -18.65
CA GLY A 59 -27.23 10.26 -18.25
C GLY A 59 -26.63 8.93 -17.84
N VAL A 60 -25.40 9.00 -17.36
CA VAL A 60 -24.59 7.88 -16.90
C VAL A 60 -24.08 8.19 -15.51
N LEU A 61 -24.29 7.25 -14.59
CA LEU A 61 -23.65 7.22 -13.28
C LEU A 61 -22.41 6.35 -13.40
N ALA A 62 -21.25 6.93 -13.15
CA ALA A 62 -19.96 6.26 -13.27
C ALA A 62 -19.09 6.47 -12.04
N ASP A 63 -18.04 5.65 -11.91
CA ASP A 63 -17.01 5.82 -10.89
C ASP A 63 -16.25 7.14 -11.11
N ALA A 64 -16.25 8.01 -10.10
CA ALA A 64 -15.66 9.35 -10.23
C ALA A 64 -14.13 9.31 -10.38
N PHE A 65 -13.44 8.22 -10.04
CA PHE A 65 -12.01 8.10 -10.34
C PHE A 65 -11.70 8.00 -11.84
N SER A 66 -12.70 7.78 -12.68
CA SER A 66 -12.58 7.89 -14.14
C SER A 66 -12.87 9.30 -14.66
N ASP A 67 -13.30 10.22 -13.80
CA ASP A 67 -13.50 11.63 -14.10
C ASP A 67 -12.22 12.41 -13.73
N GLU A 68 -11.59 13.02 -14.72
CA GLU A 68 -10.36 13.80 -14.50
C GLU A 68 -10.59 15.01 -13.59
N ALA A 69 -11.75 15.66 -13.73
CA ALA A 69 -12.07 16.85 -12.94
C ALA A 69 -12.23 16.49 -11.46
N PHE A 70 -12.81 15.33 -11.16
CA PHE A 70 -12.89 14.80 -9.79
C PHE A 70 -11.50 14.60 -9.18
N CYS A 71 -10.61 13.92 -9.90
CA CYS A 71 -9.26 13.62 -9.42
C CYS A 71 -8.44 14.91 -9.19
N ARG A 72 -8.55 15.89 -10.10
CA ARG A 72 -7.90 17.20 -9.95
C ARG A 72 -8.45 17.96 -8.75
N ALA A 73 -9.77 18.01 -8.61
CA ALA A 73 -10.41 18.66 -7.47
C ALA A 73 -9.97 18.04 -6.15
N MET A 74 -9.67 16.73 -6.10
CA MET A 74 -9.25 16.05 -4.88
C MET A 74 -7.87 16.55 -4.48
N VAL A 75 -6.95 16.59 -5.44
CA VAL A 75 -5.57 17.09 -5.25
C VAL A 75 -5.58 18.56 -4.86
N GLU A 76 -6.39 19.39 -5.52
CA GLU A 76 -6.51 20.82 -5.20
C GLU A 76 -7.09 21.04 -3.79
N SER A 77 -8.09 20.23 -3.40
CA SER A 77 -8.69 20.32 -2.07
C SER A 77 -7.73 19.85 -0.97
N ILE A 78 -6.88 18.86 -1.25
CA ILE A 78 -5.74 18.49 -0.41
C ILE A 78 -4.83 19.69 -0.23
N GLY A 79 -4.38 20.32 -1.32
CA GLY A 79 -3.52 21.51 -1.26
C GLY A 79 -4.12 22.70 -0.52
N ALA A 80 -5.44 22.87 -0.59
CA ALA A 80 -6.15 23.92 0.15
C ALA A 80 -6.35 23.58 1.64
N GLY A 81 -6.19 22.32 2.06
CA GLY A 81 -6.48 21.89 3.43
C GLY A 81 -7.96 22.02 3.80
N SER A 82 -8.86 21.83 2.83
CA SER A 82 -10.29 22.09 2.99
C SER A 82 -10.96 21.13 3.99
N VAL A 83 -12.05 21.58 4.60
CA VAL A 83 -12.95 20.73 5.39
C VAL A 83 -14.37 20.88 4.85
N MET A 84 -15.04 19.75 4.64
CA MET A 84 -16.38 19.71 4.08
C MET A 84 -17.35 18.95 4.97
N ALA A 85 -18.45 19.59 5.36
CA ALA A 85 -19.53 18.93 6.07
C ALA A 85 -20.20 17.86 5.19
N CYS A 86 -20.47 16.70 5.78
CA CYS A 86 -21.21 15.60 5.20
C CYS A 86 -22.48 15.34 6.02
N ALA A 87 -23.34 14.43 5.56
CA ALA A 87 -24.58 14.12 6.27
C ALA A 87 -24.36 13.51 7.67
N HIS A 88 -23.27 12.77 7.86
CA HIS A 88 -22.97 12.00 9.09
C HIS A 88 -21.52 12.20 9.58
N GLY A 89 -20.97 13.39 9.33
CA GLY A 89 -19.59 13.71 9.68
C GLY A 89 -19.00 14.79 8.79
N LYS A 90 -17.70 14.71 8.55
CA LYS A 90 -16.97 15.66 7.69
C LYS A 90 -15.85 14.97 6.91
N LEU A 91 -15.55 15.52 5.73
CA LEU A 91 -14.34 15.19 4.98
C LEU A 91 -13.26 16.21 5.33
N CYS A 92 -12.09 15.72 5.68
CA CYS A 92 -10.91 16.50 6.00
C CYS A 92 -9.85 16.23 4.94
N PHE A 93 -9.48 17.27 4.21
CA PHE A 93 -8.39 17.22 3.23
C PHE A 93 -7.11 17.70 3.93
N ILE A 94 -6.12 16.84 4.03
CA ILE A 94 -4.94 17.05 4.86
C ILE A 94 -3.73 17.20 3.94
N GLN A 95 -3.07 18.35 3.98
CA GLN A 95 -1.78 18.57 3.31
C GLN A 95 -0.60 18.32 4.24
N THR A 96 0.50 17.89 3.64
CA THR A 96 1.83 17.84 4.26
C THR A 96 2.70 18.99 3.74
N SER A 97 3.86 19.23 4.35
CA SER A 97 4.86 20.18 3.85
C SER A 97 5.42 19.77 2.48
N ALA A 98 5.34 18.50 2.10
CA ALA A 98 5.80 18.01 0.81
C ALA A 98 4.87 18.41 -0.36
N PHE A 99 3.61 18.80 -0.10
CA PHE A 99 2.62 19.07 -1.13
C PHE A 99 3.09 20.10 -2.15
N ALA A 100 3.48 21.29 -1.69
CA ALA A 100 3.86 22.40 -2.58
C ALA A 100 5.03 22.04 -3.51
N ARG A 101 6.01 21.29 -2.99
CA ARG A 101 7.17 20.83 -3.77
C ARG A 101 6.79 19.77 -4.80
N LEU A 102 5.86 18.87 -4.48
CA LEU A 102 5.47 17.76 -5.35
C LEU A 102 4.46 18.17 -6.41
N ALA A 103 3.46 18.97 -6.04
CA ALA A 103 2.38 19.36 -6.93
C ALA A 103 2.78 20.50 -7.89
N GLY A 104 3.66 21.40 -7.45
CA GLY A 104 4.04 22.59 -8.20
C GLY A 104 2.87 23.52 -8.53
N ASP A 105 3.09 24.46 -9.46
CA ASP A 105 2.13 25.55 -9.74
C ASP A 105 1.05 25.17 -10.78
N ALA A 106 1.08 23.97 -11.35
CA ALA A 106 0.30 23.63 -12.55
C ALA A 106 -0.39 22.26 -12.51
N ILE A 107 -0.98 21.87 -11.37
CA ILE A 107 -1.79 20.63 -11.23
C ILE A 107 -2.81 20.51 -12.37
N ALA A 108 -3.47 21.61 -12.73
CA ALA A 108 -4.48 21.66 -13.79
C ALA A 108 -3.96 21.25 -15.19
N LYS A 109 -2.64 21.27 -15.42
CA LYS A 109 -2.02 20.95 -16.71
C LYS A 109 -1.37 19.57 -16.76
N LEU A 110 -1.25 18.88 -15.62
CA LEU A 110 -0.62 17.57 -15.57
C LEU A 110 -1.50 16.54 -16.30
N PRO A 111 -0.94 15.70 -17.20
CA PRO A 111 -1.71 14.64 -17.85
C PRO A 111 -2.15 13.61 -16.81
N LEU A 112 -3.39 13.12 -16.91
CA LEU A 112 -3.92 12.16 -15.95
C LEU A 112 -3.93 10.77 -16.57
N VAL A 113 -3.33 9.81 -15.87
CA VAL A 113 -3.28 8.41 -16.32
C VAL A 113 -3.80 7.52 -15.20
N ARG A 114 -4.92 6.86 -15.45
CA ARG A 114 -5.43 5.82 -14.56
C ARG A 114 -4.63 4.53 -14.75
N SER A 115 -4.26 3.90 -13.64
CA SER A 115 -3.68 2.56 -13.70
C SER A 115 -4.70 1.57 -14.26
N LYS A 116 -4.30 0.82 -15.30
CA LYS A 116 -5.10 -0.26 -15.88
C LYS A 116 -4.92 -1.59 -15.13
N PHE A 117 -4.00 -1.65 -14.18
CA PHE A 117 -3.77 -2.83 -13.37
C PHE A 117 -4.88 -2.99 -12.33
N LEU A 118 -5.39 -4.22 -12.21
CA LEU A 118 -6.32 -4.58 -11.15
C LEU A 118 -5.55 -4.59 -9.83
N SER A 119 -5.87 -3.65 -8.95
CA SER A 119 -5.38 -3.64 -7.57
C SER A 119 -6.57 -3.55 -6.62
N SER A 120 -6.34 -3.84 -5.33
CA SER A 120 -7.34 -3.65 -4.27
C SER A 120 -7.80 -2.18 -4.15
N ASN A 121 -6.99 -1.25 -4.65
CA ASN A 121 -7.22 0.19 -4.63
C ASN A 121 -7.34 0.76 -6.04
N THR A 122 -7.78 2.01 -6.16
CA THR A 122 -7.76 2.73 -7.43
C THR A 122 -6.61 3.71 -7.46
N VAL A 123 -5.81 3.63 -8.52
CA VAL A 123 -4.59 4.44 -8.67
C VAL A 123 -4.73 5.35 -9.87
N VAL A 124 -4.43 6.63 -9.65
CA VAL A 124 -4.41 7.69 -10.66
C VAL A 124 -3.08 8.42 -10.57
N MET A 125 -2.36 8.51 -11.68
CA MET A 125 -1.11 9.28 -11.79
C MET A 125 -1.41 10.63 -12.43
N LEU A 126 -0.87 11.71 -11.87
CA LEU A 126 -0.95 13.05 -12.45
C LEU A 126 0.46 13.47 -12.87
N GLY A 127 0.72 13.36 -14.17
CA GLY A 127 2.05 13.50 -14.77
C GLY A 127 3.06 12.56 -14.12
N ASP A 128 4.30 13.02 -14.11
CA ASP A 128 5.41 12.34 -13.46
C ASP A 128 5.67 12.94 -12.06
N SER A 129 4.63 13.47 -11.41
CA SER A 129 4.77 14.24 -10.16
C SER A 129 3.95 13.70 -9.01
N LEU A 130 2.70 13.28 -9.25
CA LEU A 130 1.79 12.85 -8.19
C LEU A 130 1.19 11.47 -8.47
N PHE A 131 0.99 10.73 -7.38
CA PHE A 131 0.37 9.43 -7.33
C PHE A 131 -0.79 9.49 -6.34
N LEU A 132 -2.02 9.34 -6.84
CA LEU A 132 -3.24 9.37 -6.06
C LEU A 132 -3.78 7.94 -5.90
N LYS A 133 -3.83 7.46 -4.66
CA LYS A 133 -4.34 6.14 -4.27
C LYS A 133 -5.68 6.31 -3.56
N GLY A 134 -6.77 5.87 -4.17
CA GLY A 134 -8.10 5.79 -3.56
C GLY A 134 -8.33 4.41 -2.95
N TYR A 135 -8.56 4.35 -1.64
CA TYR A 135 -8.85 3.09 -0.95
C TYR A 135 -10.26 2.62 -1.30
N ARG A 136 -10.41 1.37 -1.76
CA ARG A 136 -11.75 0.84 -2.07
C ARG A 136 -12.39 0.17 -0.89
N ASN A 137 -11.69 -0.74 -0.23
CA ASN A 137 -12.14 -1.36 1.01
C ASN A 137 -11.56 -0.57 2.18
N LEU A 138 -12.44 0.06 2.95
CA LEU A 138 -12.07 0.98 4.02
C LEU A 138 -11.94 0.24 5.35
N ARG A 139 -10.93 0.65 6.11
CA ARG A 139 -10.75 0.24 7.50
C ARG A 139 -10.94 1.45 8.40
N SER A 140 -11.75 1.30 9.44
CA SER A 140 -11.95 2.33 10.45
C SER A 140 -10.72 2.45 11.33
N GLY A 141 -10.33 3.68 11.66
CA GLY A 141 -9.16 3.98 12.48
C GLY A 141 -8.04 4.66 11.69
N VAL A 142 -6.90 4.83 12.36
CA VAL A 142 -5.70 5.43 11.77
C VAL A 142 -5.19 4.52 10.66
N ASN A 143 -5.02 5.07 9.46
CA ASN A 143 -4.45 4.33 8.34
C ASN A 143 -2.92 4.26 8.51
N PRO A 144 -2.32 3.05 8.62
CA PRO A 144 -0.88 2.91 8.86
C PRO A 144 -0.02 3.48 7.74
N GLU A 145 -0.47 3.38 6.48
CA GLU A 145 0.29 3.90 5.33
C GLU A 145 0.38 5.43 5.37
N PHE A 146 -0.73 6.10 5.70
CA PHE A 146 -0.75 7.56 5.87
C PHE A 146 0.04 7.99 7.11
N GLU A 147 -0.17 7.34 8.25
CA GLU A 147 0.49 7.68 9.52
C GLU A 147 2.02 7.53 9.41
N LEU A 148 2.49 6.36 8.95
CA LEU A 148 3.90 6.04 8.82
C LEU A 148 4.54 6.85 7.68
N GLY A 149 3.85 6.98 6.55
CA GLY A 149 4.31 7.78 5.42
C GLY A 149 4.44 9.26 5.77
N ARG A 150 3.50 9.82 6.53
CA ARG A 150 3.58 11.20 7.03
C ARG A 150 4.75 11.37 8.00
N PHE A 151 4.94 10.46 8.95
CA PHE A 151 6.08 10.51 9.87
C PHE A 151 7.42 10.48 9.13
N LEU A 152 7.58 9.54 8.19
CA LEU A 152 8.79 9.41 7.37
C LEU A 152 9.05 10.64 6.50
N THR A 153 8.00 11.30 6.02
CA THR A 153 8.10 12.50 5.18
C THR A 153 8.42 13.76 6.00
N GLU A 154 7.66 14.02 7.07
CA GLU A 154 7.69 15.28 7.83
C GLU A 154 8.77 15.29 8.91
N VAL A 155 8.88 14.18 9.66
CA VAL A 155 9.63 14.12 10.91
C VAL A 155 10.98 13.45 10.69
N ALA A 156 10.97 12.21 10.21
CA ALA A 156 12.20 11.44 9.99
C ALA A 156 12.96 11.90 8.74
N ARG A 157 12.26 12.50 7.78
CA ARG A 157 12.78 12.97 6.48
C ARG A 157 13.60 11.91 5.75
N PHE A 158 13.08 10.68 5.77
CA PHE A 158 13.74 9.54 5.14
C PHE A 158 13.64 9.69 3.61
N ALA A 159 14.79 9.73 2.93
CA ALA A 159 14.84 10.04 1.50
C ALA A 159 14.37 8.88 0.60
N ASN A 160 14.54 7.64 1.06
CA ASN A 160 14.30 6.42 0.28
C ASN A 160 12.91 5.81 0.55
N CYS A 161 11.91 6.65 0.81
CA CYS A 161 10.49 6.28 0.75
C CYS A 161 9.73 7.26 -0.14
N VAL A 162 8.56 6.85 -0.62
CA VAL A 162 7.69 7.74 -1.38
C VAL A 162 7.16 8.84 -0.45
N PRO A 163 7.42 10.14 -0.75
CA PRO A 163 6.95 11.22 0.10
C PRO A 163 5.43 11.32 0.01
N VAL A 164 4.77 11.44 1.16
CA VAL A 164 3.32 11.67 1.24
C VAL A 164 3.08 13.16 1.06
N ALA A 165 2.27 13.53 0.07
CA ALA A 165 1.84 14.91 -0.18
C ALA A 165 0.60 15.28 0.65
N GLY A 166 -0.29 14.33 0.92
CA GLY A 166 -1.49 14.55 1.71
C GLY A 166 -2.43 13.37 1.72
N ALA A 167 -3.59 13.52 2.34
CA ALA A 167 -4.63 12.50 2.40
C ALA A 167 -6.03 13.13 2.47
N ILE A 168 -7.04 12.30 2.25
CA ILE A 168 -8.44 12.62 2.51
C ILE A 168 -8.94 11.65 3.57
N GLU A 169 -9.40 12.18 4.69
CA GLU A 169 -10.01 11.42 5.77
C GLU A 169 -11.49 11.78 5.90
N TYR A 170 -12.32 10.77 6.15
CA TYR A 170 -13.67 10.96 6.64
C TYR A 170 -13.68 10.82 8.15
N ILE A 171 -14.20 11.82 8.84
CA ILE A 171 -14.41 11.80 10.29
C ILE A 171 -15.91 11.72 10.55
N ALA A 172 -16.36 10.58 11.06
CA ALA A 172 -17.75 10.35 11.44
C ALA A 172 -18.16 11.20 12.66
N ASP A 173 -19.46 11.33 12.91
CA ASP A 173 -20.00 12.08 14.06
C ASP A 173 -19.51 11.55 15.43
N ASP A 174 -19.15 10.26 15.51
CA ASP A 174 -18.59 9.63 16.71
C ASP A 174 -17.07 9.86 16.86
N GLY A 175 -16.44 10.56 15.91
CA GLY A 175 -15.01 10.85 15.88
C GLY A 175 -14.14 9.78 15.21
N THR A 176 -14.72 8.67 14.74
CA THR A 176 -13.98 7.65 13.99
C THR A 176 -13.44 8.23 12.70
N SER A 177 -12.12 8.17 12.52
CA SER A 177 -11.44 8.56 11.28
C SER A 177 -11.30 7.37 10.34
N THR A 178 -11.48 7.60 9.04
CA THR A 178 -11.32 6.61 7.98
C THR A 178 -10.62 7.27 6.80
N CYS A 179 -9.45 6.78 6.42
CA CYS A 179 -8.72 7.30 5.26
C CYS A 179 -9.37 6.83 3.95
N LEU A 180 -9.76 7.77 3.09
CA LEU A 180 -10.40 7.51 1.80
C LEU A 180 -9.42 7.53 0.63
N ALA A 181 -8.42 8.40 0.70
CA ALA A 181 -7.41 8.54 -0.33
C ALA A 181 -6.09 9.06 0.22
N LEU A 182 -5.00 8.64 -0.40
CA LEU A 182 -3.63 9.05 -0.12
C LEU A 182 -3.03 9.67 -1.38
N LEU A 183 -2.38 10.82 -1.22
CA LEU A 183 -1.65 11.51 -2.28
C LEU A 183 -0.15 11.44 -1.95
N GLN A 184 0.61 10.92 -2.90
CA GLN A 184 2.02 10.64 -2.80
C GLN A 184 2.79 11.28 -3.97
N GLY A 185 4.10 11.43 -3.82
CA GLY A 185 4.97 11.75 -4.95
C GLY A 185 5.05 10.59 -5.93
N TYR A 186 5.03 10.89 -7.23
CA TYR A 186 5.33 9.89 -8.24
C TYR A 186 6.84 9.57 -8.23
N VAL A 187 7.19 8.29 -8.37
CA VAL A 187 8.57 7.82 -8.47
C VAL A 187 8.75 7.08 -9.77
N ALA A 188 9.51 7.67 -10.70
CA ALA A 188 9.98 6.97 -11.89
C ALA A 188 10.88 5.81 -11.46
N ASN A 189 10.53 4.59 -11.89
CA ASN A 189 11.18 3.36 -11.46
C ASN A 189 11.28 2.35 -12.62
N GLN A 190 12.11 1.33 -12.42
CA GLN A 190 12.34 0.23 -13.37
C GLN A 190 11.61 -1.06 -12.94
N GLY A 191 10.52 -0.94 -12.19
CA GLY A 191 9.79 -2.06 -11.59
C GLY A 191 10.16 -2.32 -10.13
N ASP A 192 9.57 -3.37 -9.57
CA ASP A 192 9.84 -3.80 -8.20
C ASP A 192 11.08 -4.70 -8.09
N GLY A 193 11.61 -4.83 -6.87
CA GLY A 193 12.78 -5.64 -6.58
C GLY A 193 12.57 -7.14 -6.83
N TRP A 194 11.32 -7.61 -6.82
CA TRP A 194 10.98 -9.01 -7.08
C TRP A 194 11.19 -9.34 -8.56
N THR A 195 10.55 -8.58 -9.44
CA THR A 195 10.68 -8.67 -10.89
C THR A 195 12.13 -8.46 -11.31
N ASN A 196 12.80 -7.43 -10.77
CA ASN A 196 14.22 -7.19 -11.06
C ASN A 196 15.11 -8.39 -10.71
N THR A 197 14.85 -9.04 -9.57
CA THR A 197 15.57 -10.22 -9.12
C THR A 197 15.29 -11.43 -10.02
N LEU A 198 14.02 -11.66 -10.38
CA LEU A 198 13.64 -12.75 -11.27
C LEU A 198 14.27 -12.60 -12.65
N ASP A 199 14.19 -11.41 -13.24
CA ASP A 199 14.79 -11.12 -14.55
C ASP A 199 16.30 -11.36 -14.53
N TYR A 200 16.97 -11.01 -13.42
CA TYR A 200 18.38 -11.30 -13.24
C TYR A 200 18.67 -12.81 -13.18
N LEU A 201 17.92 -13.55 -12.37
CA LEU A 201 18.09 -14.99 -12.24
C LEU A 201 17.81 -15.72 -13.56
N GLU A 202 16.77 -15.30 -14.30
CA GLU A 202 16.44 -15.85 -15.61
C GLU A 202 17.57 -15.64 -16.61
N ARG A 203 18.12 -14.41 -16.70
CA ARG A 203 19.29 -14.12 -17.54
C ARG A 203 20.50 -14.96 -17.14
N TYR A 204 20.77 -15.09 -15.84
CA TYR A 204 21.89 -15.88 -15.34
C TYR A 204 21.73 -17.36 -15.70
N PHE A 205 20.63 -18.00 -15.31
CA PHE A 205 20.41 -19.42 -15.60
C PHE A 205 20.34 -19.70 -17.11
N GLY A 206 19.72 -18.82 -17.89
CA GLY A 206 19.72 -18.90 -19.35
C GLY A 206 21.13 -18.88 -19.94
N SER A 207 22.02 -18.01 -19.42
CA SER A 207 23.42 -17.97 -19.84
C SER A 207 24.19 -19.25 -19.46
N GLN A 208 23.93 -19.82 -18.27
CA GLN A 208 24.61 -21.03 -17.79
C GLN A 208 24.19 -22.27 -18.56
N LEU A 209 22.93 -22.35 -19.00
CA LEU A 209 22.45 -23.45 -19.85
C LEU A 209 23.13 -23.46 -21.24
N ALA A 210 23.53 -22.29 -21.73
CA ALA A 210 24.21 -22.14 -23.02
C ALA A 210 25.75 -22.16 -22.91
N ALA A 211 26.30 -21.98 -21.70
CA ALA A 211 27.74 -21.86 -21.48
C ALA A 211 28.42 -23.22 -21.40
N THR A 212 29.62 -23.30 -22.00
CA THR A 212 30.52 -24.46 -21.88
C THR A 212 31.71 -24.19 -20.95
N ALA A 213 31.90 -22.94 -20.53
CA ALA A 213 32.95 -22.50 -19.63
C ALA A 213 32.36 -22.16 -18.26
N GLU A 214 33.17 -22.30 -17.21
CA GLU A 214 32.79 -21.88 -15.85
C GLU A 214 32.54 -20.36 -15.80
N PRO A 215 31.52 -19.91 -15.04
CA PRO A 215 31.25 -18.49 -14.88
C PRO A 215 32.42 -17.80 -14.15
N PRO A 216 32.66 -16.51 -14.44
CA PRO A 216 33.62 -15.72 -13.67
C PRO A 216 33.31 -15.76 -12.16
N ALA A 217 34.34 -15.71 -11.32
CA ALA A 217 34.18 -15.75 -9.86
C ALA A 217 33.24 -14.65 -9.31
N ASP A 218 33.20 -13.49 -9.98
CA ASP A 218 32.36 -12.35 -9.60
C ASP A 218 31.11 -12.20 -10.50
N VAL A 219 30.59 -13.29 -11.04
CA VAL A 219 29.41 -13.27 -11.94
C VAL A 219 28.17 -12.61 -11.30
N HIS A 220 28.11 -12.53 -9.97
CA HIS A 220 27.00 -11.94 -9.23
C HIS A 220 27.29 -10.53 -8.68
N GLY A 221 28.49 -9.98 -8.87
CA GLY A 221 28.96 -8.78 -8.18
C GLY A 221 28.06 -7.55 -8.34
N ALA A 222 27.56 -7.31 -9.55
CA ALA A 222 26.66 -6.18 -9.83
C ALA A 222 25.31 -6.32 -9.10
N TYR A 223 24.71 -7.51 -9.12
CA TYR A 223 23.45 -7.78 -8.42
C TYR A 223 23.64 -7.71 -6.89
N LEU A 224 24.73 -8.30 -6.37
CA LEU A 224 25.03 -8.25 -4.94
C LEU A 224 25.31 -6.83 -4.45
N SER A 225 25.91 -5.97 -5.29
CA SER A 225 26.08 -4.55 -4.97
C SER A 225 24.72 -3.84 -4.83
N LEU A 226 23.77 -4.16 -5.71
CA LEU A 226 22.41 -3.64 -5.61
C LEU A 226 21.71 -4.14 -4.33
N VAL A 227 21.79 -5.45 -4.02
CA VAL A 227 21.23 -6.01 -2.77
C VAL A 227 21.88 -5.41 -1.52
N HIS A 228 23.17 -5.08 -1.57
CA HIS A 228 23.84 -4.36 -0.48
C HIS A 228 23.25 -2.96 -0.26
N THR A 229 22.95 -2.22 -1.34
CA THR A 229 22.23 -0.94 -1.27
C THR A 229 20.85 -1.13 -0.63
N LEU A 230 20.09 -2.15 -1.02
CA LEU A 230 18.81 -2.48 -0.40
C LEU A 230 18.94 -2.71 1.12
N GLY A 231 19.95 -3.49 1.54
CA GLY A 231 20.25 -3.70 2.96
C GLY A 231 20.55 -2.39 3.70
N THR A 232 21.29 -1.48 3.05
CA THR A 232 21.58 -0.14 3.59
C THR A 232 20.31 0.68 3.75
N ARG A 233 19.43 0.74 2.73
CA ARG A 233 18.15 1.46 2.82
C ARG A 233 17.20 0.89 3.86
N THR A 234 17.20 -0.44 4.02
CA THR A 234 16.44 -1.12 5.07
C THR A 234 16.91 -0.68 6.46
N ALA A 235 18.23 -0.63 6.68
CA ALA A 235 18.80 -0.18 7.95
C ALA A 235 18.52 1.31 8.21
N GLU A 236 18.61 2.15 7.19
CA GLU A 236 18.29 3.58 7.28
C GLU A 236 16.82 3.84 7.60
N LEU A 237 15.89 3.07 7.00
CA LEU A 237 14.47 3.11 7.33
C LEU A 237 14.26 2.82 8.82
N HIS A 238 14.80 1.70 9.32
CA HIS A 238 14.64 1.35 10.74
C HIS A 238 15.32 2.37 11.66
N LYS A 239 16.44 2.96 11.27
CA LYS A 239 17.06 4.06 12.01
C LYS A 239 16.17 5.30 12.04
N ALA A 240 15.51 5.62 10.94
CA ALA A 240 14.57 6.74 10.85
C ALA A 240 13.37 6.51 11.79
N LEU A 241 12.79 5.31 11.78
CA LEU A 241 11.70 4.90 12.68
C LEU A 241 12.12 4.76 14.15
N ALA A 242 13.43 4.62 14.42
CA ALA A 242 13.97 4.60 15.77
C ALA A 242 14.26 5.99 16.35
N THR A 243 13.93 7.07 15.64
CA THR A 243 14.19 8.43 16.09
C THR A 243 13.24 8.79 17.24
N ARG A 244 13.78 9.25 18.37
CA ARG A 244 12.98 9.82 19.46
C ARG A 244 12.56 11.24 19.12
N THR A 245 11.27 11.48 19.10
CA THR A 245 10.63 12.75 18.72
C THR A 245 9.73 13.29 19.84
N GLY A 246 9.44 12.47 20.86
CA GLY A 246 8.50 12.79 21.93
C GLY A 246 7.05 12.39 21.59
N ASP A 247 6.83 11.78 20.43
CA ASP A 247 5.54 11.21 20.05
C ASP A 247 5.47 9.75 20.51
N PRO A 248 4.61 9.39 21.49
CA PRO A 248 4.50 8.02 21.97
C PRO A 248 4.11 6.99 20.90
N ALA A 249 3.48 7.41 19.79
CA ALA A 249 3.10 6.50 18.72
C ALA A 249 4.28 6.03 17.85
N PHE A 250 5.44 6.73 17.95
CA PHE A 250 6.64 6.47 17.16
C PHE A 250 7.91 6.29 18.00
N ASP A 251 7.93 6.83 19.22
CA ASP A 251 9.09 6.75 20.09
C ASP A 251 9.43 5.28 20.41
N PRO A 252 10.71 4.87 20.30
CA PRO A 252 11.12 3.51 20.61
C PRO A 252 10.84 3.11 22.05
N GLU A 253 10.18 1.98 22.23
CA GLU A 253 9.87 1.38 23.53
C GLU A 253 10.92 0.35 23.91
N THR A 254 11.26 0.26 25.20
CA THR A 254 12.07 -0.86 25.70
C THR A 254 11.26 -2.15 25.69
N LEU A 255 11.90 -3.26 25.34
CA LEU A 255 11.28 -4.58 25.48
C LEU A 255 11.03 -4.89 26.96
N ALA A 256 9.78 -5.15 27.35
CA ALA A 256 9.43 -5.50 28.71
C ALA A 256 9.81 -6.96 29.03
N PRO A 257 10.09 -7.29 30.31
CA PRO A 257 10.38 -8.66 30.71
C PRO A 257 9.25 -9.63 30.30
N GLY A 258 9.61 -10.77 29.70
CA GLY A 258 8.66 -11.80 29.27
C GLY A 258 7.95 -11.55 27.94
N GLU A 259 8.07 -10.37 27.31
CA GLU A 259 7.46 -10.13 25.99
C GLU A 259 8.04 -11.06 24.92
N PHE A 260 9.35 -11.31 24.94
CA PHE A 260 10.00 -12.22 24.00
C PHE A 260 9.47 -13.65 24.14
N ASP A 261 9.30 -14.16 25.35
CA ASP A 261 8.73 -15.48 25.60
C ASP A 261 7.30 -15.56 25.09
N GLY A 262 6.52 -14.48 25.25
CA GLY A 262 5.19 -14.36 24.65
C GLY A 262 5.22 -14.42 23.12
N TRP A 263 6.18 -13.76 22.45
CA TRP A 263 6.33 -13.84 20.99
C TRP A 263 6.73 -15.23 20.52
N LYS A 264 7.67 -15.86 21.24
CA LYS A 264 8.10 -17.24 20.98
C LYS A 264 6.94 -18.22 21.10
N GLN A 265 6.12 -18.09 22.15
CA GLN A 265 4.92 -18.90 22.34
C GLN A 265 3.92 -18.70 21.20
N ARG A 266 3.68 -17.45 20.77
CA ARG A 266 2.80 -17.18 19.62
C ARG A 266 3.30 -17.84 18.33
N VAL A 267 4.59 -17.70 18.02
CA VAL A 267 5.19 -18.35 16.84
C VAL A 267 5.10 -19.88 16.93
N HIS A 268 5.28 -20.44 18.12
CA HIS A 268 5.11 -21.87 18.37
C HIS A 268 3.65 -22.32 18.11
N ASP A 269 2.68 -21.59 18.64
CA ASP A 269 1.26 -21.91 18.49
C ASP A 269 0.78 -21.73 17.03
N ASP A 270 1.25 -20.69 16.34
CA ASP A 270 0.99 -20.46 14.91
C ASP A 270 1.57 -21.59 14.05
N ALA A 271 2.78 -22.08 14.38
CA ALA A 271 3.39 -23.20 13.69
C ALA A 271 2.58 -24.49 13.89
N LEU A 272 2.11 -24.76 15.11
CA LEU A 272 1.23 -25.90 15.40
C LEU A 272 -0.11 -25.82 14.64
N ALA A 273 -0.76 -24.66 14.67
CA ALA A 273 -2.02 -24.42 13.98
C ALA A 273 -1.86 -24.61 12.46
N THR A 274 -0.77 -24.09 11.89
CA THR A 274 -0.46 -24.20 10.46
C THR A 274 -0.20 -25.65 10.05
N LEU A 275 0.56 -26.41 10.84
CA LEU A 275 0.82 -27.82 10.56
C LEU A 275 -0.47 -28.67 10.67
N ALA A 276 -1.34 -28.37 11.64
CA ALA A 276 -2.64 -29.02 11.75
C ALA A 276 -3.54 -28.70 10.55
N LEU A 277 -3.55 -27.46 10.07
CA LEU A 277 -4.28 -27.06 8.87
C LEU A 277 -3.75 -27.78 7.62
N LEU A 278 -2.43 -27.91 7.50
CA LEU A 278 -1.79 -28.66 6.42
C LEU A 278 -2.24 -30.12 6.41
N GLU A 279 -2.24 -30.79 7.58
CA GLU A 279 -2.72 -32.18 7.73
C GLU A 279 -4.17 -32.34 7.30
N GLN A 280 -5.05 -31.43 7.71
CA GLN A 280 -6.47 -31.46 7.35
C GLN A 280 -6.72 -31.31 5.84
N HIS A 281 -5.78 -30.70 5.12
CA HIS A 281 -5.94 -30.41 3.69
C HIS A 281 -5.01 -31.22 2.77
N LEU A 282 -4.26 -32.20 3.29
CA LEU A 282 -3.33 -33.03 2.50
C LEU A 282 -3.98 -33.61 1.22
N THR A 283 -5.21 -34.10 1.33
CA THR A 283 -5.94 -34.73 0.21
C THR A 283 -6.32 -33.77 -0.92
N ARG A 284 -6.22 -32.45 -0.70
CA ARG A 284 -6.53 -31.41 -1.70
C ARG A 284 -5.31 -30.98 -2.52
N PHE A 285 -4.11 -31.38 -2.13
CA PHE A 285 -2.89 -30.95 -2.80
C PHE A 285 -2.57 -31.78 -4.05
N PRO A 286 -2.03 -31.17 -5.12
CA PRO A 286 -1.48 -31.92 -6.24
C PRO A 286 -0.24 -32.73 -5.81
N PRO A 287 0.14 -33.80 -6.54
CA PRO A 287 1.19 -34.74 -6.11
C PRO A 287 2.54 -34.08 -5.75
N ALA A 288 2.95 -33.04 -6.51
CA ALA A 288 4.18 -32.31 -6.25
C ALA A 288 4.15 -31.56 -4.90
N ALA A 289 3.01 -30.94 -4.57
CA ALA A 289 2.83 -30.24 -3.31
C ALA A 289 2.65 -31.23 -2.14
N LEU A 290 1.98 -32.37 -2.36
CA LEU A 290 1.81 -33.42 -1.36
C LEU A 290 3.16 -33.97 -0.88
N LYS A 291 4.12 -34.19 -1.79
CA LYS A 291 5.48 -34.62 -1.42
C LYS A 291 6.14 -33.61 -0.46
N ASN A 292 6.08 -32.32 -0.79
CA ASN A 292 6.68 -31.27 0.04
C ASN A 292 5.95 -31.11 1.38
N ALA A 293 4.63 -31.23 1.39
CA ALA A 293 3.82 -31.19 2.60
C ALA A 293 4.22 -32.32 3.58
N ASN A 294 4.37 -33.54 3.09
CA ASN A 294 4.81 -34.67 3.91
C ASN A 294 6.23 -34.46 4.47
N ILE A 295 7.17 -33.95 3.67
CA ILE A 295 8.53 -33.60 4.14
C ILE A 295 8.46 -32.59 5.29
N LEU A 296 7.62 -31.55 5.17
CA LEU A 296 7.46 -30.54 6.22
C LEU A 296 6.87 -31.15 7.50
N LEU A 297 5.85 -32.00 7.38
CA LEU A 297 5.21 -32.66 8.52
C LEU A 297 6.18 -33.61 9.25
N GLU A 298 7.02 -34.34 8.51
CA GLU A 298 8.08 -35.18 9.10
C GLU A 298 9.11 -34.34 9.89
N GLN A 299 9.33 -33.08 9.51
CA GLN A 299 10.23 -32.15 10.22
C GLN A 299 9.55 -31.39 11.37
N ARG A 300 8.28 -31.67 11.71
CA ARG A 300 7.52 -31.00 12.79
C ARG A 300 8.32 -30.85 14.08
N HIS A 301 8.86 -31.95 14.62
CA HIS A 301 9.59 -31.91 15.88
C HIS A 301 10.84 -31.05 15.81
N ARG A 302 11.55 -31.05 14.67
CA ARG A 302 12.74 -30.23 14.45
C ARG A 302 12.39 -28.75 14.33
N LEU A 303 11.30 -28.40 13.66
CA LEU A 303 10.81 -27.03 13.55
C LEU A 303 10.44 -26.47 14.92
N LEU A 304 9.62 -27.19 15.70
CA LEU A 304 9.22 -26.76 17.03
C LEU A 304 10.41 -26.66 17.98
N ALA A 305 11.31 -27.64 17.97
CA ALA A 305 12.54 -27.59 18.76
C ALA A 305 13.42 -26.39 18.37
N ARG A 306 13.44 -25.98 17.09
CA ARG A 306 14.17 -24.79 16.67
C ARG A 306 13.56 -23.53 17.24
N ILE A 307 12.24 -23.38 17.21
CA ILE A 307 11.52 -22.25 17.83
C ILE A 307 11.80 -22.23 19.34
N GLU A 308 11.72 -23.38 20.01
CA GLU A 308 12.02 -23.52 21.44
C GLU A 308 13.48 -23.22 21.80
N SER A 309 14.41 -23.46 20.87
CA SER A 309 15.84 -23.14 21.08
C SER A 309 16.18 -21.66 20.83
N CYS A 310 15.23 -20.86 20.32
CA CYS A 310 15.49 -19.45 20.10
C CYS A 310 15.50 -18.72 21.44
N ASP A 311 16.69 -18.25 21.80
CA ASP A 311 16.91 -17.35 22.90
C ASP A 311 17.14 -15.94 22.38
N MET A 312 16.70 -14.98 23.18
CA MET A 312 16.90 -13.58 22.91
C MET A 312 18.39 -13.25 23.13
N PRO A 313 19.12 -12.69 22.15
CA PRO A 313 20.54 -12.40 22.34
C PRO A 313 20.78 -11.42 23.50
N ALA A 314 22.02 -11.29 23.98
CA ALA A 314 22.32 -10.30 25.02
C ALA A 314 22.32 -8.88 24.44
N GLY A 315 21.60 -7.94 25.07
CA GLY A 315 21.64 -6.52 24.70
C GLY A 315 20.41 -5.73 25.14
N PRO A 316 20.44 -4.38 25.05
CA PRO A 316 19.24 -3.58 25.14
C PRO A 316 18.43 -3.70 23.84
N TYR A 317 17.13 -3.93 23.96
CA TYR A 317 16.21 -4.04 22.82
C TYR A 317 15.21 -2.91 22.81
N LEU A 318 15.00 -2.38 21.63
CA LEU A 318 13.99 -1.37 21.36
C LEU A 318 12.97 -1.94 20.37
N LYS A 319 11.69 -1.78 20.70
CA LYS A 319 10.58 -1.95 19.79
C LYS A 319 10.36 -0.61 19.10
N THR A 320 10.30 -0.62 17.79
CA THR A 320 10.02 0.56 16.96
C THR A 320 8.82 0.26 16.08
N ARG A 321 8.23 1.31 15.50
CA ARG A 321 7.43 1.13 14.29
C ARG A 321 8.31 0.47 13.21
N TYR A 322 7.68 -0.32 12.35
CA TYR A 322 8.32 -1.04 11.25
C TYR A 322 7.34 -1.15 10.09
N HIS A 323 7.80 -1.63 8.94
CA HIS A 323 7.02 -1.67 7.70
C HIS A 323 5.77 -2.58 7.77
N GLY A 324 5.80 -3.63 8.59
CA GLY A 324 4.70 -4.59 8.71
C GLY A 324 4.71 -5.71 7.66
N ASP A 325 4.94 -5.39 6.38
CA ASP A 325 4.93 -6.38 5.27
C ASP A 325 6.10 -6.16 4.27
N TYR A 326 7.34 -6.25 4.75
CA TYR A 326 8.51 -5.90 3.93
C TYR A 326 9.02 -7.08 3.11
N HIS A 327 8.93 -6.97 1.78
CA HIS A 327 9.47 -7.94 0.83
C HIS A 327 9.93 -7.26 -0.47
N LEU A 328 10.53 -8.01 -1.40
CA LEU A 328 11.06 -7.47 -2.66
C LEU A 328 10.01 -6.83 -3.58
N GLY A 329 8.73 -7.11 -3.36
CA GLY A 329 7.63 -6.44 -4.07
C GLY A 329 7.33 -5.04 -3.55
N GLN A 330 7.76 -4.72 -2.33
CA GLN A 330 7.54 -3.43 -1.67
C GLN A 330 8.75 -2.48 -1.76
N VAL A 331 9.64 -2.76 -2.71
CA VAL A 331 10.76 -1.89 -3.03
C VAL A 331 10.82 -1.65 -4.53
N LEU A 332 10.82 -0.39 -4.92
CA LEU A 332 10.95 0.03 -6.31
C LEU A 332 12.42 0.25 -6.63
N VAL A 333 12.88 -0.28 -7.76
CA VAL A 333 14.23 -0.03 -8.27
C VAL A 333 14.23 1.30 -9.01
N SER A 334 15.05 2.25 -8.60
CA SER A 334 15.20 3.55 -9.26
C SER A 334 16.65 4.01 -9.22
N ASN A 335 17.25 4.20 -10.40
CA ASN A 335 18.60 4.75 -10.56
C ASN A 335 19.67 4.01 -9.73
N ASN A 336 19.65 2.68 -9.76
CA ASN A 336 20.54 1.81 -8.98
C ASN A 336 20.39 1.94 -7.44
N ASP A 337 19.28 2.51 -6.99
CA ASP A 337 18.87 2.59 -5.59
C ASP A 337 17.46 1.99 -5.42
N PHE A 338 16.99 1.95 -4.17
CA PHE A 338 15.67 1.46 -3.81
C PHE A 338 14.84 2.54 -3.12
N ILE A 339 13.56 2.56 -3.46
CA ILE A 339 12.53 3.33 -2.78
C ILE A 339 11.54 2.36 -2.14
N ILE A 340 11.35 2.48 -0.83
CA ILE A 340 10.45 1.63 -0.05
C ILE A 340 9.03 2.20 -0.11
N ILE A 341 8.04 1.32 -0.33
CA ILE A 341 6.64 1.66 -0.56
C ILE A 341 5.69 0.78 0.27
N ASP A 342 4.41 1.14 0.30
CA ASP A 342 3.32 0.30 0.83
C ASP A 342 3.43 -0.06 2.32
N PHE A 343 3.32 0.97 3.15
CA PHE A 343 3.36 0.86 4.61
C PHE A 343 2.00 0.46 5.24
N GLU A 344 1.13 -0.24 4.49
CA GLU A 344 -0.19 -0.69 4.99
C GLU A 344 -0.08 -1.76 6.09
N GLY A 345 1.04 -2.48 6.16
CA GLY A 345 1.24 -3.64 7.02
C GLY A 345 0.61 -4.92 6.47
N GLU A 346 0.65 -6.03 7.23
CA GLU A 346 0.12 -7.31 6.75
C GLU A 346 -1.40 -7.24 6.49
N PRO A 347 -1.88 -7.51 5.26
CA PRO A 347 -3.30 -7.41 4.93
C PRO A 347 -4.21 -8.31 5.79
N ALA A 348 -3.67 -9.43 6.28
CA ALA A 348 -4.39 -10.45 7.04
C ALA A 348 -4.48 -10.18 8.56
N ARG A 349 -3.74 -9.18 9.09
CA ARG A 349 -3.84 -8.80 10.50
C ARG A 349 -4.93 -7.75 10.70
N SER A 350 -5.68 -7.88 11.79
CA SER A 350 -6.55 -6.81 12.28
C SER A 350 -5.69 -5.59 12.65
N MET A 351 -6.21 -4.39 12.40
CA MET A 351 -5.54 -3.14 12.81
C MET A 351 -5.42 -3.04 14.33
#